data_AF-A0A1Z7LSN3-F1
#
_entry.id   AF-A0A1Z7LSN3-F1
#
_cell.length_a   1.000
_cell.length_b   1.000
_cell.length_c   1.000
_cell.angle_alpha   90.00
_cell.angle_beta   90.00
_cell.angle_gamma   90.00
#
_symmetry.space_group_name_H-M   'P 1'
#
loop_
_entity.id
_entity.type
_entity.pdbx_description
1 polymer ?
#
loop_
_entity_poly.entity_id
_entity_poly.type
_entity_poly.pdbx_seq_one_letter_code
_entity_poly.pdbx_strand_id
1 'polypeptide(L)' 'MKTRVKELRTAAKMTQQQLADLVHVSSRTIISIEKEQYSPSLMLAYRMALIFGVTVEDLCCLKENKEKEDKQYEDL' A
#
# COMPACT_ATOMS: atom_id res chain seq x y z
N MET A 1 8.24 -1.92 2.09
CA MET A 1 7.23 -1.32 2.99
C MET A 1 6.04 -2.26 3.03
N LYS A 2 5.60 -2.69 4.23
CA LYS A 2 4.42 -3.54 4.38
C LYS A 2 3.15 -2.78 3.98
N THR A 3 2.23 -3.42 3.25
CA THR A 3 0.91 -2.84 2.91
C THR A 3 -0.22 -3.86 2.97
N ARG A 4 -1.46 -3.38 3.13
CA ARG A 4 -2.69 -4.20 3.05
C ARG A 4 -3.37 -4.13 1.68
N VAL A 5 -2.72 -3.55 0.66
CA VAL A 5 -3.32 -3.32 -0.66
C VAL A 5 -3.85 -4.61 -1.28
N LYS A 6 -3.09 -5.72 -1.18
CA LYS A 6 -3.52 -7.02 -1.71
C LYS A 6 -4.78 -7.53 -1.01
N GLU A 7 -4.76 -7.51 0.33
CA GLU A 7 -5.88 -7.95 1.17
C GLU A 7 -7.16 -7.18 0.83
N LEU A 8 -7.09 -5.84 0.87
CA LEU A 8 -8.22 -4.95 0.61
C LEU A 8 -8.74 -5.08 -0.82
N ARG A 9 -7.84 -5.15 -1.81
CA ARG A 9 -8.23 -5.35 -3.21
C ARG A 9 -8.97 -6.68 -3.41
N THR A 10 -8.47 -7.76 -2.81
CA THR A 10 -9.10 -9.08 -2.93
C THR A 10 -10.45 -9.13 -2.21
N ALA A 11 -10.58 -8.49 -1.05
CA ALA A 11 -11.86 -8.35 -0.33
C ALA A 11 -12.88 -7.54 -1.16
N ALA A 12 -12.41 -6.52 -1.87
CA ALA A 12 -13.22 -5.74 -2.82
C ALA A 12 -13.50 -6.46 -4.16
N LYS A 13 -13.04 -7.70 -4.35
CA LYS A 13 -13.17 -8.50 -5.58
C LYS A 13 -12.64 -7.80 -6.84
N MET A 14 -11.61 -6.97 -6.69
CA MET A 14 -10.99 -6.23 -7.79
C MET A 14 -9.77 -6.96 -8.34
N THR A 15 -9.54 -6.88 -9.65
CA THR A 15 -8.27 -7.24 -10.27
C THR A 15 -7.22 -6.14 -10.04
N GLN A 16 -5.94 -6.47 -10.22
CA GLN A 16 -4.86 -5.48 -10.10
C GLN A 16 -5.00 -4.36 -11.15
N GLN A 17 -5.48 -4.70 -12.36
CA GLN A 17 -5.74 -3.72 -13.41
C GLN A 17 -6.86 -2.77 -13.01
N GLN A 18 -7.97 -3.28 -12.48
CA GLN A 18 -9.09 -2.44 -12.02
C GLN A 18 -8.67 -1.44 -10.94
N LEU A 19 -7.86 -1.87 -9.97
CA LEU A 19 -7.33 -0.94 -8.97
C LEU A 19 -6.39 0.09 -9.59
N ALA A 20 -5.53 -0.35 -10.52
CA ALA A 20 -4.58 0.52 -11.19
C ALA A 20 -5.28 1.64 -11.98
N ASP A 21 -6.36 1.30 -12.68
CA ASP A 21 -7.17 2.24 -13.45
C ASP A 21 -7.80 3.32 -12.54
N LEU A 22 -8.34 2.92 -11.38
CA LEU A 22 -8.96 3.84 -10.42
C LEU A 22 -7.97 4.82 -9.78
N VAL A 23 -6.70 4.44 -9.64
CA VAL A 23 -5.67 5.30 -9.01
C VAL A 23 -4.69 5.92 -10.01
N HIS A 24 -4.93 5.71 -11.31
CA HIS A 24 -4.16 6.24 -12.43
C HIS A 24 -2.69 5.80 -12.46
N VAL A 25 -2.45 4.51 -12.28
CA VAL A 25 -1.11 3.89 -12.37
C VAL A 25 -1.15 2.64 -13.24
N SER A 26 0.00 2.02 -13.47
CA SER A 26 0.06 0.72 -14.14
C SER A 26 -0.30 -0.43 -13.18
N SER A 27 -0.84 -1.53 -13.71
CA SER A 27 -1.02 -2.76 -12.92
C SER A 27 0.31 -3.29 -12.35
N ARG A 28 1.44 -3.06 -13.05
CA ARG A 28 2.78 -3.36 -12.53
C ARG A 28 3.09 -2.59 -11.24
N THR A 29 2.67 -1.33 -11.14
CA THR A 29 2.80 -0.53 -9.92
C THR A 29 2.04 -1.18 -8.77
N ILE A 30 0.79 -1.59 -9.00
CA ILE A 30 0.00 -2.31 -7.99
C ILE A 30 0.69 -3.62 -7.58
N ILE A 31 1.18 -4.42 -8.54
CA ILE A 31 1.91 -5.66 -8.27
C ILE A 31 3.13 -5.40 -7.38
N SER A 32 3.93 -4.37 -7.68
CA SER A 32 5.13 -4.05 -6.90
C SER A 32 4.79 -3.58 -5.48
N ILE A 33 3.67 -2.87 -5.28
CA ILE A 33 3.18 -2.49 -3.95
C ILE A 33 2.73 -3.73 -3.17
N GLU A 34 1.97 -4.63 -3.79
CA GLU A 34 1.50 -5.87 -3.15
C GLU A 34 2.64 -6.84 -2.78
N LYS A 35 3.76 -6.76 -3.49
CA LYS A 35 4.99 -7.51 -3.21
C LYS A 35 5.94 -6.78 -2.28
N GLU A 36 5.54 -5.61 -1.76
CA GLU A 36 6.36 -4.74 -0.89
C GLU A 36 7.67 -4.25 -1.54
N GLN A 37 7.80 -4.39 -2.87
CA GLN A 37 8.96 -3.99 -3.68
C GLN A 37 8.95 -2.50 -4.03
N TYR A 38 7.80 -1.84 -3.88
CA TYR A 38 7.64 -0.41 -4.13
C TYR A 38 6.80 0.21 -3.02
N SER A 39 7.33 1.30 -2.43
CA SER A 39 6.56 2.12 -1.50
C SER A 39 5.71 3.11 -2.30
N PRO A 40 4.37 3.11 -2.17
CA PRO A 40 3.53 4.11 -2.82
C PRO A 40 3.86 5.51 -2.28
N SER A 41 3.74 6.53 -3.15
CA SER A 41 3.73 7.92 -2.69
C SER A 41 2.52 8.18 -1.79
N LEU A 42 2.59 9.23 -0.96
CA LEU A 42 1.49 9.60 -0.07
C LEU A 42 0.17 9.76 -0.82
N MET A 43 0.18 10.42 -1.98
CA MET A 43 -1.03 10.62 -2.78
C MET A 43 -1.58 9.32 -3.38
N LEU A 44 -0.71 8.38 -3.77
CA LEU A 44 -1.15 7.08 -4.27
C LEU A 44 -1.76 6.25 -3.15
N ALA A 45 -1.12 6.22 -1.98
CA ALA A 45 -1.65 5.58 -0.79
C ALA A 45 -3.01 6.17 -0.38
N TYR A 46 -3.12 7.50 -0.37
CA TYR A 46 -4.36 8.20 -0.03
C TYR A 46 -5.52 7.86 -0.98
N ARG A 47 -5.28 7.81 -2.29
CA ARG A 47 -6.30 7.38 -3.27
C ARG A 47 -6.78 5.95 -3.01
N MET A 48 -5.86 5.02 -2.77
CA MET A 48 -6.23 3.63 -2.46
C MET A 48 -7.00 3.55 -1.13
N ALA A 49 -6.60 4.34 -0.14
CA ALA A 49 -7.23 4.38 1.18
C ALA A 49 -8.71 4.84 1.08
N LEU A 50 -8.97 5.87 0.27
CA LEU A 50 -10.33 6.34 -0.04
C LEU A 50 -11.17 5.26 -0.73
N ILE A 51 -10.60 4.52 -1.69
CA ILE A 51 -11.31 3.43 -2.38
C ILE A 51 -11.71 2.32 -1.42
N PHE A 52 -10.83 1.98 -0.48
CA PHE A 52 -11.06 0.88 0.46
C PHE A 52 -11.75 1.30 1.77
N GLY A 53 -11.97 2.60 1.99
CA GLY A 53 -12.60 3.11 3.21
C GLY A 53 -11.75 2.94 4.47
N VAL A 54 -10.42 3.02 4.33
CA VAL A 54 -9.45 2.89 5.43
C VAL A 54 -8.58 4.14 5.53
N THR A 55 -7.81 4.26 6.62
CA THR A 55 -6.78 5.30 6.74
C THR A 55 -5.51 4.94 5.95
N VAL A 56 -4.64 5.93 5.69
CA VAL A 56 -3.33 5.66 5.09
C VAL A 56 -2.46 4.87 6.07
N GLU A 57 -2.57 5.17 7.37
CA GLU A 57 -1.89 4.43 8.43
C GLU A 57 -2.22 2.93 8.39
N ASP A 58 -3.50 2.59 8.24
CA ASP A 58 -3.96 1.20 8.12
C ASP A 58 -3.51 0.56 6.81
N LEU A 59 -3.69 1.26 5.68
CA LEU A 59 -3.35 0.74 4.35
C LEU A 59 -1.85 0.44 4.21
N CYS A 60 -1.02 1.35 4.73
CA CYS A 60 0.43 1.28 4.65
C CYS A 60 1.07 0.67 5.91
N CYS A 61 0.30 0.06 6.82
CA CYS A 61 0.83 -0.54 8.06
C CYS A 61 1.86 0.36 8.77
N LEU A 62 1.60 1.68 8.86
CA LEU A 62 2.65 2.66 9.20
C LEU A 62 3.25 2.44 10.58
N LYS A 63 2.45 1.97 11.55
CA LYS A 63 2.96 1.59 12.87
C LYS A 63 4.07 0.54 12.78
N GLU A 64 3.82 -0.57 12.08
CA GLU A 64 4.80 -1.65 11.94
C GLU A 64 6.02 -1.24 11.11
N ASN A 65 5.80 -0.44 10.05
CA ASN A 65 6.91 0.05 9.23
C ASN A 65 7.79 1.01 10.03
N LYS A 66 7.20 1.91 10.83
CA LYS A 66 7.94 2.80 11.74
C LYS A 66 8.73 2.02 12.78
N GLU A 67 8.12 1.02 13.44
CA GLU A 67 8.83 0.18 14.43
C GLU A 67 10.02 -0.58 13.81
N LYS A 68 9.92 -1.02 12.55
CA LYS A 68 11.04 -1.66 11.85
C LYS A 68 12.14 -0.67 11.50
N GLU A 69 11.76 0.52 11.06
CA GLU A 69 12.68 1.60 10.72
C GLU A 69 13.42 2.11 11.96
N ASP A 70 12.71 2.36 13.07
CA ASP A 70 13.29 2.76 14.36
C ASP A 70 14.36 1.75 14.83
N LYS A 71 14.06 0.43 14.75
CA LYS A 71 15.02 -0.62 15.11
C LYS A 71 16.28 -0.61 14.24
N GLN A 72 16.15 -0.33 12.94
CA GLN A 72 17.30 -0.22 12.06
C GLN A 72 18.18 0.99 12.42
N TYR A 73 17.59 2.07 12.93
CA TYR A 73 18.34 3.23 13.43
C TYR A 73 19.02 3.00 14.78
N GLU A 74 18.44 2.16 15.65
CA GLU A 74 19.06 1.77 16.92
C GLU A 74 20.29 0.86 16.74
N ASP A 75 20.34 0.12 15.63
CA ASP A 75 21.45 -0.78 15.27
C ASP A 75 22.59 -0.08 14.47
N LEU A 76 22.49 1.24 14.21
CA LEU A 76 23.47 2.06 13.49
C LEU A 76 24.40 2.84 14.43
#